data_AF-A0A8T5Q0N3-F1
#
_entry.id   AF-A0A8T5Q0N3-F1
#
_cell.length_a   1.000
_cell.length_b   1.000
_cell.length_c   1.000
_cell.angle_alpha   90.00
_cell.angle_beta   90.00
_cell.angle_gamma   90.00
#
_symmetry.space_group_name_H-M   'P 1'
#
loop_
_entity.id
_entity.type
_entity.pdbx_description
1 polymer ?
#
loop_
_entity_poly.entity_id
_entity_poly.type
_entity_poly.pdbx_seq_one_letter_code
_entity_poly.pdbx_strand_id
1 'polypeptide(L)' 'MEKVYDFTVLIEKDEDGYYVGSVPSLKGCHTQGKTMEELFKNIKEAVELCLEVEKDIPKEEFIGVQKIQVKV' A
#
# COMPACT_ATOMS: atom_id res chain seq x y z
N MET A 1 9.29 5.65 23.41
CA MET A 1 7.97 5.10 23.05
C MET A 1 8.05 4.68 21.60
N GLU A 2 7.84 3.40 21.31
CA GLU A 2 7.66 2.94 19.93
C GLU A 2 6.38 3.56 19.38
N LYS A 3 6.47 4.16 18.20
CA LYS A 3 5.28 4.64 17.47
C LYS A 3 4.79 3.48 16.62
N VAL A 4 3.55 3.08 16.83
CA VAL A 4 2.86 2.11 15.99
C VAL A 4 2.11 2.89 14.90
N TYR A 5 2.28 2.47 13.65
CA TYR A 5 1.60 3.04 12.50
C TYR A 5 0.77 1.96 11.82
N ASP A 6 -0.48 2.28 11.51
CA ASP A 6 -1.36 1.42 10.74
C ASP A 6 -1.48 1.97 9.32
N PHE A 7 -1.16 1.12 8.35
CA PHE A 7 -1.25 1.45 6.92
C PHE A 7 -2.24 0.54 6.23
N THR A 8 -3.11 1.14 5.41
CA THR A 8 -4.00 0.36 4.53
C THR A 8 -3.27 0.04 3.24
N VAL A 9 -3.30 -1.23 2.84
CA VAL A 9 -2.74 -1.69 1.58
C VAL A 9 -3.88 -2.09 0.64
N LEU A 10 -3.91 -1.51 -0.55
CA LEU A 10 -4.74 -1.99 -1.64
C LEU A 10 -3.94 -3.02 -2.45
N ILE A 11 -4.50 -4.21 -2.59
CA ILE A 11 -3.83 -5.32 -3.27
C ILE A 11 -4.63 -5.70 -4.51
N GLU A 12 -3.94 -5.70 -5.64
CA GLU A 12 -4.46 -6.12 -6.93
C GLU A 12 -3.60 -7.27 -7.47
N LYS A 13 -4.15 -8.01 -8.43
CA LYS A 13 -3.41 -9.04 -9.15
C LYS A 13 -3.41 -8.66 -10.62
N ASP A 14 -2.23 -8.54 -11.21
CA ASP A 14 -2.08 -8.19 -12.61
C ASP A 14 -2.26 -9.39 -13.55
N GLU A 15 -2.18 -9.13 -14.86
CA GLU A 15 -2.37 -10.14 -15.91
C GLU A 15 -1.26 -11.21 -15.92
N ASP A 16 -0.07 -10.88 -15.44
CA ASP A 16 1.08 -11.79 -15.31
C ASP A 16 1.05 -12.61 -14.01
N GLY A 17 0.05 -12.36 -13.16
CA GLY A 17 -0.17 -13.06 -11.91
C GLY A 17 0.67 -12.55 -10.74
N TYR A 18 1.31 -11.39 -10.86
CA TYR A 18 1.93 -10.70 -9.74
C TYR A 18 0.86 -10.06 -8.87
N TYR A 19 1.13 -10.05 -7.57
CA TYR A 19 0.40 -9.24 -6.60
C TYR A 19 1.04 -7.86 -6.57
N VAL A 20 0.23 -6.82 -6.80
CA VAL A 20 0.64 -5.42 -6.76
C VAL A 20 -0.02 -4.78 -5.55
N GLY A 21 0.78 -4.16 -4.70
CA GLY A 21 0.33 -3.47 -3.50
C GLY A 21 0.56 -1.97 -3.59
N SER A 22 -0.40 -1.19 -3.11
CA SER A 22 -0.27 0.25 -2.97
C SER A 22 -0.71 0.71 -1.59
N VAL A 23 -0.04 1.72 -1.04
CA VAL A 23 -0.37 2.31 0.27
C VAL A 23 -0.90 3.72 0.04
N PRO A 24 -2.23 3.95 0.00
CA PRO A 24 -2.79 5.23 -0.40
C PRO A 24 -2.34 6.42 0.44
N SER A 25 -2.10 6.20 1.74
CA SER A 25 -1.62 7.24 2.67
C SER A 25 -0.15 7.62 2.46
N LEU A 26 0.61 6.84 1.68
CA LEU A 26 1.99 7.12 1.29
C LEU A 26 2.05 7.31 -0.23
N LYS A 27 2.05 8.57 -0.67
CA LYS A 27 2.02 8.91 -2.10
C LYS A 27 3.18 8.24 -2.84
N GLY A 28 2.87 7.45 -3.86
CA GLY A 28 3.86 6.77 -4.68
C GLY A 28 4.44 5.50 -4.05
N CYS A 29 3.96 5.06 -2.89
CA CYS A 29 4.36 3.77 -2.30
C CYS A 29 3.63 2.62 -2.98
N HIS A 30 4.28 2.05 -3.99
CA HIS A 30 3.82 0.88 -4.74
C HIS A 30 4.90 -0.19 -4.74
N THR A 31 4.52 -1.44 -4.53
CA THR A 31 5.42 -2.59 -4.64
C THR A 31 4.70 -3.76 -5.28
N GLN A 32 5.44 -4.80 -5.64
CA GLN A 32 4.87 -6.02 -6.22
C GLN A 32 5.60 -7.25 -5.69
N GLY A 33 4.97 -8.42 -5.81
CA GLY A 33 5.56 -9.71 -5.48
C GLY A 33 4.83 -10.84 -6.20
N LYS A 34 5.52 -11.97 -6.44
CA LYS A 34 4.93 -13.17 -7.04
C LYS A 34 4.02 -13.91 -6.05
N THR A 35 4.20 -13.67 -4.75
CA THR A 35 3.37 -14.21 -3.68
C THR A 35 2.90 -13.10 -2.74
N MET A 36 1.86 -13.37 -1.95
CA MET A 36 1.39 -12.44 -0.91
C MET A 36 2.49 -12.17 0.13
N GLU A 37 3.28 -13.19 0.51
CA GLU A 37 4.40 -13.03 1.45
C GLU A 37 5.48 -12.09 0.91
N GLU A 38 5.87 -12.27 -0.36
CA GLU A 38 6.85 -11.40 -1.01
C GLU A 38 6.32 -9.98 -1.10
N LEU A 39 5.06 -9.81 -1.49
CA LEU A 39 4.43 -8.49 -1.52
C LEU A 39 4.48 -7.81 -0.15
N PHE A 40 4.04 -8.49 0.91
CA PHE A 40 4.02 -7.89 2.25
C PHE A 40 5.41 -7.57 2.79
N LYS A 41 6.42 -8.39 2.46
CA LYS A 41 7.81 -8.08 2.77
C LYS A 41 8.23 -6.77 2.09
N ASN A 42 7.99 -6.66 0.79
CA ASN A 42 8.39 -5.49 0.00
C ASN A 42 7.64 -4.22 0.46
N ILE A 43 6.35 -4.33 0.81
CA ILE A 43 5.57 -3.20 1.34
C ILE A 43 6.15 -2.70 2.66
N LYS A 44 6.51 -3.60 3.58
CA LYS A 44 7.07 -3.19 4.87
C LYS A 44 8.37 -2.42 4.68
N GLU A 45 9.28 -2.93 3.86
CA GLU A 45 10.54 -2.27 3.53
C GLU A 45 10.30 -0.89 2.89
N ALA A 46 9.34 -0.78 1.96
CA ALA A 46 8.99 0.50 1.32
C ALA A 46 8.39 1.51 2.31
N VAL A 47 7.48 1.07 3.20
CA VAL A 47 6.87 1.91 4.24
C VAL A 47 7.94 2.41 5.22
N GLU A 48 8.85 1.55 5.65
CA GLU A 48 9.96 1.92 6.52
C GLU A 48 10.83 3.01 5.89
N LEU A 49 11.20 2.86 4.61
CA LEU A 49 11.94 3.87 3.87
C LEU A 49 11.17 5.19 3.72
N CYS A 50 9.85 5.15 3.47
CA CYS A 50 9.02 6.35 3.42
C CYS A 50 9.02 7.09 4.77
N LEU A 51 8.90 6.35 5.88
CA LEU A 51 8.91 6.92 7.23
C LEU A 51 10.24 7.57 7.62
N GLU A 52 11.36 7.11 7.05
CA GLU A 52 12.67 7.73 7.26
C GLU A 52 12.79 9.10 6.58
N VAL A 53 12.14 9.27 5.42
CA VAL A 53 12.20 10.48 4.59
C VAL A 53 11.09 11.48 4.96
N GLU A 54 9.85 11.01 5.10
CA GLU A 54 8.67 11.83 5.40
C GLU A 54 8.34 11.81 6.90
N LYS A 55 8.57 12.95 7.56
CA LYS A 55 8.25 13.14 8.99
C LYS A 55 6.79 13.50 9.27
N ASP A 56 6.05 13.89 8.23
CA ASP A 56 4.64 14.31 8.29
C ASP A 56 3.81 13.41 7.39
N ILE A 57 3.47 12.23 7.91
CA ILE A 57 2.59 11.27 7.23
C ILE A 57 1.20 11.93 7.11
N PRO A 58 0.60 11.99 5.91
CA PRO A 58 -0.75 12.51 5.74
C PRO A 58 -1.73 11.81 6.68
N LYS A 59 -2.46 12.59 7.50
CA LYS A 59 -3.50 12.09 8.42
C LYS A 59 -4.83 11.89 7.69
N GLU A 60 -4.78 11.30 6.51
CA GLU A 60 -5.99 10.98 5.76
C GLU A 60 -6.60 9.71 6.37
N GLU A 61 -7.86 9.80 6.79
CA GLU A 61 -8.59 8.64 7.30
C GLU A 61 -9.10 7.79 6.12
N PHE A 62 -8.72 6.52 6.10
CA PHE A 62 -9.20 5.60 5.08
C PHE A 62 -10.68 5.26 5.33
N ILE A 63 -11.56 5.69 4.41
CA ILE A 63 -13.01 5.44 4.52
C ILE A 63 -13.41 4.07 3.95
N GLY A 64 -12.76 3.61 2.88
CA GLY A 64 -13.08 2.32 2.25
C GLY A 64 -12.73 2.25 0.76
N VAL A 65 -12.94 1.06 0.19
CA VAL A 65 -12.91 0.83 -1.26
C VAL A 65 -14.30 0.48 -1.78
N GLN A 66 -14.71 1.13 -2.86
CA GLN A 66 -15.99 0.86 -3.51
C GLN A 66 -15.76 0.51 -4.97
N LYS A 67 -16.15 -0.71 -5.37
CA LYS A 67 -16.23 -1.07 -6.79
C LYS A 67 -17.52 -0.47 -7.36
N ILE A 68 -17.39 0.27 -8.45
CA ILE A 68 -18.53 0.77 -9.24
C ILE A 68 -18.49 0.14 -10.62
N GLN A 69 -19.66 -0.13 -11.19
CA GLN A 69 -19.78 -0.66 -12.55
C GLN A 69 -20.39 0.41 -13.45
N VAL A 70 -19.68 0.78 -14.51
CA VAL A 70 -20.14 1.75 -15.51
C VAL A 70 -20.34 1.01 -16.83
N LYS A 71 -21.48 1.25 -17.50
CA LYS A 71 -21.73 0.81 -18.87
C LYS A 71 -21.41 1.99 -19.79
N VAL A 72 -20.52 1.76 -20.73
CA VAL A 72 -20.22 2.71 -21.82
C VAL A 72 -21.03 2.31 -23.04
#